data_AF-A0A9X6NHY1-F1
#
_entry.id   AF-A0A9X6NHY1-F1
#
_cell.length_a   1.000
_cell.length_b   1.000
_cell.length_c   1.000
_cell.angle_alpha   90.00
_cell.angle_beta   90.00
_cell.angle_gamma   90.00
#
_symmetry.space_group_name_H-M   'P 1'
#
loop_
_entity.id
_entity.type
_entity.pdbx_description
1 polymer ?
#
loop_
_entity_poly.entity_id
_entity_poly.type
_entity_poly.pdbx_seq_one_letter_code
_entity_poly.pdbx_strand_id
1 'polypeptide(L)'
;MCNSASLGQSKWTRRSKQNWPTQRTRVLAAVGVFILFGAVWILVGRSQTLSQYDEPEGYTHEWILPRKKNASIEGETTADGTSEKLYLHYVRFKPQDAKVLTLRFLDYLSVVSAVQRLKPDDIFIHGDVEPTGTYWEELKTQGWVKYLYREKNFTLNGRQSTLEHIFHVSDKTKLDILVEYGGIAIDWDVYFVRGERIRPVFHNHRAVTCYEDEFGYNLGLAGGWKNSRLLHAWRRSYQASAAPIN
;
A
#
# COMPACT_ATOMS: atom_id res chain seq x y z
N MET A 1 40.51 -38.92 -3.03
CA MET A 1 40.97 -39.95 -2.09
C MET A 1 39.87 -40.20 -1.07
N CYS A 2 39.35 -41.45 -1.03
CA CYS A 2 38.59 -42.15 0.05
C CYS A 2 37.37 -41.46 0.71
N ASN A 3 36.26 -42.10 1.05
CA ASN A 3 35.81 -43.49 0.99
C ASN A 3 34.27 -43.54 1.16
N SER A 4 33.68 -44.62 0.68
CA SER A 4 32.32 -45.09 0.92
C SER A 4 32.11 -45.54 2.37
N ALA A 5 30.88 -45.39 2.91
CA ALA A 5 30.34 -46.22 3.99
C ALA A 5 28.80 -46.16 4.05
N SER A 6 28.25 -47.25 4.56
CA SER A 6 26.93 -47.83 4.35
C SER A 6 25.82 -47.40 5.33
N LEU A 7 24.57 -47.57 4.85
CA LEU A 7 23.31 -47.92 5.52
C LEU A 7 23.32 -48.14 7.05
N GLY A 8 22.42 -47.43 7.74
CA GLY A 8 21.93 -47.75 9.07
C GLY A 8 20.43 -47.43 9.20
N GLN A 9 19.58 -48.46 9.16
CA GLN A 9 18.16 -48.36 9.50
C GLN A 9 18.01 -48.14 11.02
N SER A 10 17.28 -47.10 11.44
CA SER A 10 16.94 -46.88 12.86
C SER A 10 15.43 -47.03 13.11
N LYS A 11 15.16 -47.67 14.26
CA LYS A 11 13.90 -48.24 14.72
C LYS A 11 12.86 -47.17 15.08
N TRP A 12 11.62 -47.42 14.67
CA TRP A 12 10.42 -46.73 15.15
C TRP A 12 10.15 -47.06 16.63
N THR A 13 10.16 -46.06 17.51
CA THR A 13 9.68 -46.17 18.89
C THR A 13 8.28 -45.57 19.04
N ARG A 14 7.36 -46.37 19.59
CA ARG A 14 5.97 -46.05 19.98
C ARG A 14 5.89 -44.75 20.80
N ARG A 15 5.15 -43.75 20.31
CA ARG A 15 4.72 -42.58 21.10
C ARG A 15 3.58 -42.96 22.06
N SER A 16 3.75 -42.58 23.32
CA SER A 16 2.77 -42.68 24.41
C SER A 16 1.56 -41.76 24.18
N LYS A 17 0.37 -42.24 24.55
CA LYS A 17 -0.90 -41.49 24.50
C LYS A 17 -0.85 -40.30 25.46
N GLN A 18 -1.01 -39.10 24.92
CA GLN A 18 -1.10 -37.84 25.68
C GLN A 18 -2.58 -37.55 25.97
N ASN A 19 -2.95 -37.49 27.25
CA ASN A 19 -4.32 -37.22 27.69
C ASN A 19 -4.68 -35.75 27.46
N TRP A 20 -5.71 -35.50 26.66
CA TRP A 20 -6.24 -34.17 26.39
C TRP A 20 -7.27 -33.77 27.46
N PRO A 21 -7.23 -32.53 27.98
CA PRO A 21 -8.22 -32.04 28.93
C PRO A 21 -9.59 -31.84 28.27
N THR A 22 -10.64 -32.27 28.96
CA THR A 22 -12.04 -32.22 28.51
C THR A 22 -12.53 -30.79 28.29
N GLN A 23 -13.42 -30.59 27.30
CA GLN A 23 -13.95 -29.30 26.84
C GLN A 23 -14.39 -28.30 27.92
N ARG A 24 -14.81 -28.77 29.11
CA ARG A 24 -15.28 -27.90 30.20
C ARG A 24 -14.20 -27.00 30.82
N THR A 25 -12.93 -27.40 30.82
CA THR A 25 -11.84 -26.57 31.38
C THR A 25 -11.38 -25.45 30.44
N ARG A 26 -11.74 -25.50 29.15
CA ARG A 26 -11.36 -24.47 28.16
C ARG A 26 -12.23 -23.21 28.22
N VAL A 27 -13.48 -23.32 28.66
CA VAL A 27 -14.43 -22.19 28.65
C VAL A 27 -14.17 -21.22 29.81
N LEU A 28 -13.81 -21.74 30.99
CA LEU A 28 -13.56 -20.90 32.18
C LEU A 28 -12.27 -20.07 32.07
N ALA A 29 -11.25 -20.58 31.38
CA ALA A 29 -10.00 -19.83 31.15
C ALA A 29 -10.18 -18.64 30.17
N ALA A 30 -11.13 -18.73 29.24
CA ALA A 30 -11.35 -17.67 28.25
C ALA A 30 -12.07 -16.43 28.83
N VAL A 31 -12.98 -16.62 29.79
CA VAL A 31 -13.76 -15.50 30.38
C VAL A 31 -12.89 -14.63 31.32
N GLY A 32 -11.94 -15.23 32.03
CA GLY A 32 -11.06 -14.49 32.96
C GLY A 32 -10.09 -13.52 32.28
N VAL A 33 -9.69 -13.78 31.03
CA VAL A 33 -8.72 -12.93 30.30
C VAL A 33 -9.37 -11.63 29.80
N PHE A 34 -10.66 -11.63 29.47
CA PHE A 34 -11.33 -10.44 28.94
C PHE A 34 -11.57 -9.33 29.97
N ILE A 35 -11.73 -9.69 31.25
CA ILE A 35 -11.99 -8.69 32.31
C ILE A 35 -10.69 -7.93 32.68
N LEU A 36 -9.53 -8.58 32.59
CA LEU A 36 -8.23 -7.97 32.93
C LEU A 36 -7.75 -6.96 31.88
N PHE A 37 -8.06 -7.14 30.60
CA PHE A 37 -7.66 -6.20 29.55
C PHE A 37 -8.52 -4.92 29.49
N GLY A 38 -9.78 -4.98 29.92
CA GLY A 38 -10.66 -3.80 29.95
C GLY A 38 -10.25 -2.74 30.97
N ALA A 39 -9.72 -3.16 32.13
CA ALA A 39 -9.35 -2.24 33.21
C ALA A 39 -8.05 -1.45 32.94
N VAL A 40 -7.12 -2.02 32.17
CA VAL A 40 -5.83 -1.37 31.85
C VAL A 40 -6.00 -0.22 30.85
N TRP A 41 -7.00 -0.29 29.97
CA TRP A 41 -7.24 0.75 28.96
C TRP A 41 -7.81 2.05 29.53
N ILE A 42 -8.54 1.97 30.66
CA ILE A 42 -9.14 3.14 31.31
C ILE A 42 -8.09 3.98 32.06
N LEU A 43 -6.97 3.38 32.48
CA LEU A 43 -5.96 4.05 33.29
C LEU A 43 -4.87 4.81 32.49
N VAL A 44 -4.71 4.52 31.18
CA VAL A 44 -3.63 5.13 30.37
C VAL A 44 -4.09 6.36 29.57
N GLY A 45 -5.40 6.64 29.52
CA GLY A 45 -5.99 7.67 28.65
C GLY A 45 -5.93 9.14 29.14
N ARG A 46 -5.14 9.50 30.15
CA ARG A 46 -5.11 10.87 30.71
C ARG A 46 -3.71 11.38 31.05
N SER A 47 -2.91 11.71 30.04
CA SER A 47 -1.78 12.67 30.08
C SER A 47 -1.19 12.66 28.67
N GLN A 48 -1.09 13.73 27.90
CA GLN A 48 -0.21 14.87 28.15
C GLN A 48 -0.59 16.04 27.23
N THR A 49 -0.28 17.23 27.74
CA THR A 49 -0.52 18.57 27.23
C THR A 49 0.38 18.99 26.07
N LEU A 50 -0.18 19.83 25.20
CA LEU A 50 0.40 20.51 24.03
C LEU A 50 1.70 21.28 24.35
N SER A 51 2.71 21.10 23.51
CA SER A 51 3.86 22.00 23.37
C SER A 51 3.79 22.68 22.01
N GLN A 52 3.75 24.00 22.06
CA GLN A 52 3.70 24.94 20.93
C GLN A 52 5.13 25.14 20.39
N TYR A 53 5.34 25.01 19.08
CA TYR A 53 6.60 25.34 18.41
C TYR A 53 6.31 26.08 17.10
N ASP A 54 7.02 27.19 16.90
CA ASP A 54 6.90 28.11 15.77
C ASP A 54 7.50 27.55 14.47
N GLU A 55 6.84 27.82 13.35
CA GLU A 55 7.28 27.47 11.99
C GLU A 55 8.26 28.51 11.40
N PRO A 56 9.25 28.11 10.57
CA PRO A 56 9.93 29.04 9.68
C PRO A 56 9.24 29.10 8.31
N GLU A 57 8.96 30.33 7.89
CA GLU A 57 8.39 30.70 6.59
C GLU A 57 9.30 30.32 5.41
N GLY A 58 8.65 29.95 4.29
CA GLY A 58 9.13 30.30 2.96
C GLY A 58 9.73 29.18 2.12
N TYR A 59 8.89 28.37 1.47
CA TYR A 59 9.22 27.76 0.17
C TYR A 59 7.95 27.58 -0.68
N THR A 60 7.73 28.48 -1.64
CA THR A 60 6.73 28.32 -2.70
C THR A 60 7.43 27.82 -3.97
N HIS A 61 7.03 26.64 -4.46
CA HIS A 61 7.29 26.25 -5.86
C HIS A 61 6.01 25.74 -6.50
N GLU A 62 5.43 26.64 -7.27
CA GLU A 62 4.30 26.46 -8.17
C GLU A 62 4.75 25.68 -9.42
N TRP A 63 4.30 24.44 -9.56
CA TRP A 63 4.25 23.71 -10.82
C TRP A 63 2.82 23.23 -11.03
N ILE A 64 2.03 24.07 -11.69
CA ILE A 64 0.64 23.76 -12.05
C ILE A 64 0.65 22.77 -13.21
N LEU A 65 0.32 21.51 -12.92
CA LEU A 65 -0.25 20.61 -13.92
C LEU A 65 -1.71 21.01 -14.16
N PRO A 66 -2.21 20.98 -15.41
CA PRO A 66 -3.59 21.34 -15.69
C PRO A 66 -4.56 20.35 -15.02
N ARG A 67 -5.23 20.81 -13.95
CA ARG A 67 -6.35 20.12 -13.31
C ARG A 67 -7.49 19.97 -14.33
N LYS A 68 -7.68 18.77 -14.90
CA LYS A 68 -9.03 18.37 -15.30
C LYS A 68 -9.83 18.13 -14.03
N LYS A 69 -10.95 18.84 -13.91
CA LYS A 69 -11.81 18.95 -12.74
C LYS A 69 -12.57 17.63 -12.50
N ASN A 70 -11.88 16.60 -12.03
CA ASN A 70 -12.47 15.37 -11.53
C ASN A 70 -12.48 15.40 -9.99
N ALA A 71 -13.54 14.84 -9.41
CA ALA A 71 -13.90 14.80 -7.99
C ALA A 71 -12.75 15.16 -7.01
N SER A 72 -12.88 16.28 -6.31
CA SER A 72 -11.89 16.70 -5.32
C SER A 72 -11.87 15.71 -4.14
N ILE A 73 -10.74 15.03 -3.95
CA ILE A 73 -10.45 14.32 -2.69
C ILE A 73 -10.10 15.40 -1.66
N GLU A 74 -11.12 15.98 -1.03
CA GLU A 74 -10.95 16.92 0.08
C GLU A 74 -10.87 16.12 1.38
N GLY A 75 -9.65 15.67 1.70
CA GLY A 75 -9.30 15.23 3.04
C GLY A 75 -8.72 16.39 3.82
N GLU A 76 -9.22 16.62 5.04
CA GLU A 76 -8.61 17.52 6.01
C GLU A 76 -7.15 17.07 6.20
N THR A 77 -6.23 17.93 5.78
CA THR A 77 -4.79 17.71 5.86
C THR A 77 -4.31 18.65 6.96
N THR A 78 -3.55 18.14 7.92
CA THR A 78 -2.95 18.96 8.98
C THR A 78 -1.94 19.94 8.38
N ALA A 79 -1.55 20.96 9.15
CA ALA A 79 -0.53 21.94 8.74
C ALA A 79 0.79 21.25 8.33
N ASP A 80 1.13 20.13 8.97
CA ASP A 80 2.30 19.33 8.63
C ASP A 80 2.08 18.35 7.47
N GLY A 81 1.02 18.50 6.67
CA GLY A 81 0.80 17.70 5.47
C GLY A 81 0.45 16.23 5.71
N THR A 82 0.22 15.83 6.97
CA THR A 82 -0.28 14.50 7.32
C THR A 82 -1.80 14.46 7.19
N SER A 83 -2.34 13.27 6.98
CA SER A 83 -3.80 13.07 6.93
C SER A 83 -4.17 11.96 7.90
N GLU A 84 -5.25 12.15 8.65
CA GLU A 84 -5.80 11.03 9.44
C GLU A 84 -6.33 9.91 8.54
N LYS A 85 -6.69 10.26 7.29
CA LYS A 85 -7.19 9.32 6.30
C LYS A 85 -6.04 8.57 5.62
N LEU A 86 -6.19 7.26 5.58
CA LEU A 86 -5.33 6.36 4.84
C LEU A 86 -5.98 6.00 3.51
N TYR A 87 -5.51 6.63 2.44
CA TYR A 87 -5.91 6.28 1.08
C TYR A 87 -5.07 5.14 0.54
N LEU A 88 -5.71 4.23 -0.19
CA LEU A 88 -5.05 3.20 -0.98
C LEU A 88 -5.22 3.50 -2.47
N HIS A 89 -4.14 3.35 -3.22
CA HIS A 89 -4.09 3.66 -4.64
C HIS A 89 -3.58 2.47 -5.44
N TYR A 90 -4.34 2.07 -6.45
CA TYR A 90 -3.91 1.15 -7.50
C TYR A 90 -3.76 1.93 -8.79
N VAL A 91 -2.78 1.57 -9.63
CA VAL A 91 -2.60 2.13 -10.97
C VAL A 91 -2.79 1.03 -12.00
N ARG A 92 -3.64 1.25 -13.00
CA ARG A 92 -3.80 0.34 -14.12
C ARG A 92 -4.13 1.10 -15.39
N PHE A 93 -3.22 1.02 -16.35
CA PHE A 93 -3.48 1.51 -17.69
C PHE A 93 -3.94 0.38 -18.61
N LYS A 94 -4.81 0.70 -19.56
CA LYS A 94 -5.27 -0.22 -20.58
C LYS A 94 -4.09 -0.62 -21.49
N PRO A 95 -3.79 -1.92 -21.67
CA PRO A 95 -2.77 -2.35 -22.64
C PRO A 95 -3.10 -1.88 -24.06
N GLN A 96 -2.08 -1.62 -24.88
CA GLN A 96 -2.25 -0.99 -26.20
C GLN A 96 -3.20 -1.79 -27.12
N ASP A 97 -3.08 -3.12 -27.09
CA ASP A 97 -3.84 -4.03 -27.96
C ASP A 97 -5.15 -4.53 -27.33
N ALA A 98 -5.44 -4.12 -26.08
CA ALA A 98 -6.66 -4.54 -25.41
C ALA A 98 -7.85 -3.73 -25.95
N LYS A 99 -8.99 -4.38 -26.18
CA LYS A 99 -10.26 -3.68 -26.50
C LYS A 99 -10.89 -3.10 -25.24
N VAL A 100 -10.88 -3.89 -24.16
CA VAL A 100 -11.46 -3.57 -22.86
C VAL A 100 -10.41 -3.80 -21.77
N LEU A 101 -10.53 -3.06 -20.66
CA LEU A 101 -9.76 -3.32 -19.45
C LEU A 101 -10.66 -4.08 -18.48
N THR A 102 -10.21 -5.24 -18.00
CA THR A 102 -10.92 -6.04 -16.99
C THR A 102 -10.00 -6.37 -15.83
N LEU A 103 -10.59 -6.60 -14.66
CA LEU A 103 -9.88 -7.13 -13.49
C LEU A 103 -9.83 -8.66 -13.56
N ARG A 104 -8.68 -9.24 -13.21
CA ARG A 104 -8.50 -10.68 -13.00
C ARG A 104 -8.87 -11.04 -11.57
N PHE A 105 -9.01 -12.32 -11.29
CA PHE A 105 -9.28 -12.82 -9.94
C PHE A 105 -8.22 -12.38 -8.92
N LEU A 106 -6.93 -12.39 -9.28
CA LEU A 106 -5.86 -11.93 -8.38
C LEU A 106 -5.99 -10.44 -8.05
N ASP A 107 -6.39 -9.63 -9.03
CA ASP A 107 -6.58 -8.18 -8.86
C ASP A 107 -7.74 -7.91 -7.88
N TYR A 108 -8.83 -8.68 -8.01
CA TYR A 108 -9.95 -8.67 -7.06
C TYR A 108 -9.52 -9.11 -5.65
N LEU A 109 -8.75 -10.19 -5.54
CA LEU A 109 -8.24 -10.68 -4.26
C LEU A 109 -7.34 -9.66 -3.56
N SER A 110 -6.52 -8.92 -4.31
CA SER A 110 -5.69 -7.84 -3.76
C SER A 110 -6.58 -6.80 -3.06
N VAL A 111 -7.61 -6.30 -3.75
CA VAL A 111 -8.55 -5.31 -3.19
C VAL A 111 -9.30 -5.87 -1.98
N VAL A 112 -9.81 -7.10 -2.06
CA VAL A 112 -10.49 -7.75 -0.92
C VAL A 112 -9.57 -7.87 0.29
N SER A 113 -8.31 -8.24 0.09
CA SER A 113 -7.32 -8.32 1.17
C SER A 113 -7.09 -6.95 1.82
N ALA A 114 -7.05 -5.89 1.01
CA ALA A 114 -6.90 -4.53 1.51
C ALA A 114 -8.11 -4.10 2.35
N VAL A 115 -9.33 -4.34 1.88
CA VAL A 115 -10.56 -4.06 2.64
C VAL A 115 -10.54 -4.79 3.98
N GLN A 116 -10.17 -6.06 3.99
CA GLN A 116 -10.21 -6.87 5.21
C GLN A 116 -9.08 -6.56 6.20
N ARG A 117 -7.86 -6.35 5.69
CA ARG A 117 -6.64 -6.31 6.52
C ARG A 117 -6.04 -4.92 6.64
N LEU A 118 -6.00 -4.14 5.55
CA LEU A 118 -5.48 -2.76 5.60
C LEU A 118 -6.52 -1.79 6.17
N LYS A 119 -7.80 -1.99 5.82
CA LYS A 119 -8.92 -1.10 6.19
C LYS A 119 -8.63 0.38 5.86
N PRO A 120 -8.33 0.69 4.58
CA PRO A 120 -8.15 2.08 4.16
C PRO A 120 -9.48 2.84 4.27
N ASP A 121 -9.39 4.17 4.37
CA ASP A 121 -10.56 5.05 4.40
C ASP A 121 -11.24 5.10 3.02
N ASP A 122 -10.43 5.08 1.95
CA ASP A 122 -10.89 4.98 0.57
C ASP A 122 -9.89 4.20 -0.28
N ILE A 123 -10.40 3.46 -1.28
CA ILE A 123 -9.59 2.79 -2.30
C ILE A 123 -9.84 3.45 -3.65
N PHE A 124 -8.77 3.94 -4.28
CA PHE A 124 -8.81 4.57 -5.59
C PHE A 124 -8.10 3.72 -6.62
N ILE A 125 -8.75 3.51 -7.76
CA ILE A 125 -8.16 2.87 -8.93
C ILE A 125 -7.95 3.92 -9.99
N HIS A 126 -6.70 4.16 -10.33
CA HIS A 126 -6.25 5.16 -11.29
C HIS A 126 -5.97 4.52 -12.64
N GLY A 127 -6.45 5.11 -13.72
CA GLY A 127 -6.23 4.58 -15.07
C GLY A 127 -6.74 5.48 -16.18
N ASP A 128 -6.44 5.14 -17.43
CA ASP A 128 -6.92 5.85 -18.62
C ASP A 128 -8.28 5.36 -19.10
N VAL A 129 -8.65 4.13 -18.74
CA VAL A 129 -9.96 3.55 -19.02
C VAL A 129 -10.48 2.89 -17.76
N GLU A 130 -11.74 3.14 -17.43
CA GLU A 130 -12.38 2.47 -16.30
C GLU A 130 -12.47 0.97 -16.58
N PRO A 131 -12.10 0.08 -15.63
CA PRO A 131 -12.27 -1.34 -15.82
C PRO A 131 -13.74 -1.72 -16.05
N THR A 132 -13.98 -2.92 -16.57
CA THR A 132 -15.30 -3.51 -16.71
C THR A 132 -15.27 -4.99 -16.31
N GLY A 133 -16.43 -5.64 -16.28
CA GLY A 133 -16.57 -7.08 -16.02
C GLY A 133 -16.86 -7.41 -14.55
N THR A 134 -17.11 -8.69 -14.29
CA THR A 134 -17.72 -9.19 -13.05
C THR A 134 -17.06 -8.64 -11.78
N TYR A 135 -15.74 -8.77 -11.67
CA TYR A 135 -15.02 -8.35 -10.46
C TYR A 135 -15.03 -6.83 -10.26
N TRP A 136 -15.00 -6.04 -11.34
CA TRP A 136 -15.07 -4.59 -11.22
C TRP A 136 -16.47 -4.14 -10.76
N GLU A 137 -17.50 -4.70 -11.38
CA GLU A 137 -18.89 -4.40 -11.01
C GLU A 137 -19.19 -4.80 -9.57
N GLU A 138 -18.64 -5.94 -9.10
CA GLU A 138 -18.77 -6.36 -7.71
C GLU A 138 -18.12 -5.36 -6.74
N LEU A 139 -16.86 -4.97 -6.97
CA LEU A 139 -16.17 -4.00 -6.12
C LEU A 139 -16.90 -2.63 -6.08
N LYS A 140 -17.43 -2.18 -7.22
CA LYS A 140 -18.25 -0.96 -7.30
C LYS A 140 -19.57 -1.10 -6.55
N THR A 141 -20.27 -2.22 -6.72
CA THR A 141 -21.56 -2.49 -6.06
C THR A 141 -21.42 -2.48 -4.53
N GLN A 142 -20.29 -2.98 -4.02
CA GLN A 142 -19.97 -2.92 -2.59
C GLN A 142 -19.57 -1.51 -2.10
N GLY A 143 -19.34 -0.56 -3.01
CA GLY A 143 -18.85 0.78 -2.68
C GLY A 143 -17.41 0.80 -2.17
N TRP A 144 -16.62 -0.26 -2.41
CA TRP A 144 -15.26 -0.38 -1.89
C TRP A 144 -14.23 0.42 -2.67
N VAL A 145 -14.51 0.73 -3.93
CA VAL A 145 -13.55 1.35 -4.84
C VAL A 145 -14.13 2.57 -5.56
N LYS A 146 -13.26 3.52 -5.87
CA LYS A 146 -13.56 4.71 -6.69
C LYS A 146 -12.59 4.76 -7.87
N TYR A 147 -13.11 4.97 -9.07
CA TYR A 147 -12.28 5.16 -10.25
C TYR A 147 -11.86 6.62 -10.41
N LEU A 148 -10.58 6.86 -10.69
CA LEU A 148 -10.03 8.18 -10.99
C LEU A 148 -9.29 8.14 -12.33
N TYR A 149 -9.74 8.95 -13.26
CA TYR A 149 -9.09 9.06 -14.56
C TYR A 149 -7.68 9.65 -14.42
N ARG A 150 -6.71 8.98 -15.06
CA ARG A 150 -5.34 9.41 -15.26
C ARG A 150 -4.96 9.20 -16.71
N GLU A 151 -4.46 10.25 -17.33
CA GLU A 151 -3.96 10.17 -18.69
C GLU A 151 -2.73 9.26 -18.75
N LYS A 152 -2.74 8.33 -19.71
CA LYS A 152 -1.61 7.44 -20.00
C LYS A 152 -0.53 8.20 -20.77
N ASN A 153 0.28 8.95 -20.03
CA ASN A 153 1.36 9.75 -20.62
C ASN A 153 2.62 8.89 -20.83
N PHE A 154 2.81 8.43 -22.07
CA PHE A 154 3.95 7.60 -22.50
C PHE A 154 5.21 8.36 -22.88
N THR A 155 5.14 9.69 -22.93
CA THR A 155 6.26 10.49 -23.43
C THR A 155 7.35 10.59 -22.37
N LEU A 156 8.27 9.62 -22.37
CA LEU A 156 9.61 9.78 -21.82
C LEU A 156 10.52 10.17 -23.00
N ASN A 157 10.87 11.45 -23.10
CA ASN A 157 11.89 11.97 -24.03
C ASN A 157 11.63 11.73 -25.53
N GLY A 158 10.37 11.80 -25.97
CA GLY A 158 10.04 11.69 -27.40
C GLY A 158 10.25 10.30 -28.03
N ARG A 159 10.49 9.26 -27.23
CA ARG A 159 10.58 7.87 -27.72
C ARG A 159 9.24 7.14 -27.53
N GLN A 160 8.71 6.56 -28.60
CA GLN A 160 7.54 5.69 -28.56
C GLN A 160 7.87 4.37 -27.85
N SER A 161 6.95 3.88 -27.04
CA SER A 161 7.17 2.97 -25.91
C SER A 161 7.03 1.47 -26.24
N THR A 162 7.95 0.66 -25.69
CA THR A 162 7.86 -0.82 -25.54
C THR A 162 7.11 -1.21 -24.24
N LEU A 163 6.89 -2.50 -23.98
CA LEU A 163 6.29 -3.02 -22.74
C LEU A 163 7.03 -2.58 -21.46
N GLU A 164 8.37 -2.47 -21.52
CA GLU A 164 9.20 -1.97 -20.41
C GLU A 164 8.82 -0.54 -19.99
N HIS A 165 8.39 0.30 -20.94
CA HIS A 165 7.99 1.67 -20.64
C HIS A 165 6.65 1.73 -19.89
N ILE A 166 5.76 0.74 -20.02
CA ILE A 166 4.48 0.72 -19.30
C ILE A 166 4.69 0.57 -17.78
N PHE A 167 5.67 -0.26 -17.38
CA PHE A 167 6.01 -0.45 -15.97
C PHE A 167 6.58 0.84 -15.38
N HIS A 168 7.53 1.48 -16.08
CA HIS A 168 8.08 2.78 -15.67
C HIS A 168 7.00 3.88 -15.58
N VAL A 169 6.02 3.91 -16.49
CA VAL A 169 4.91 4.87 -16.44
C VAL A 169 4.03 4.62 -15.21
N SER A 170 3.77 3.36 -14.87
CA SER A 170 2.96 3.01 -13.69
C SER A 170 3.66 3.40 -12.39
N ASP A 171 4.97 3.15 -12.29
CA ASP A 171 5.80 3.56 -11.15
C ASP A 171 5.86 5.08 -10.97
N LYS A 172 6.12 5.81 -12.05
CA LYS A 172 6.09 7.27 -12.04
C LYS A 172 4.70 7.79 -11.62
N THR A 173 3.64 7.17 -12.14
CA THR A 173 2.25 7.55 -11.79
C THR A 173 1.95 7.30 -10.32
N LYS A 174 2.43 6.18 -9.73
CA LYS A 174 2.30 5.91 -8.29
C LYS A 174 2.95 7.03 -7.46
N LEU A 175 4.15 7.48 -7.83
CA LEU A 175 4.81 8.61 -7.16
C LEU A 175 4.08 9.95 -7.35
N ASP A 176 3.59 10.24 -8.56
CA ASP A 176 2.77 11.43 -8.84
C ASP A 176 1.51 11.44 -7.94
N ILE A 177 0.82 10.30 -7.82
CA ILE A 177 -0.35 10.11 -6.96
C ILE A 177 0.00 10.29 -5.48
N LEU A 178 1.08 9.68 -5.00
CA LEU A 178 1.49 9.80 -3.60
C LEU A 178 1.88 11.22 -3.21
N VAL A 179 2.49 11.99 -4.12
CA VAL A 179 2.75 13.42 -3.90
C VAL A 179 1.46 14.24 -3.90
N GLU A 180 0.47 13.88 -4.72
CA GLU A 180 -0.80 14.60 -4.83
C GLU A 180 -1.75 14.30 -3.64
N TYR A 181 -1.87 13.04 -3.24
CA TYR A 181 -2.87 12.58 -2.27
C TYR A 181 -2.29 12.03 -0.97
N GLY A 182 -1.01 11.65 -0.92
CA GLY A 182 -0.46 10.84 0.16
C GLY A 182 -1.00 9.41 0.13
N GLY A 183 -0.95 8.72 1.27
CA GLY A 183 -1.49 7.37 1.42
C GLY A 183 -0.51 6.27 1.00
N ILE A 184 -1.02 5.19 0.42
CA ILE A 184 -0.26 4.02 -0.03
C ILE A 184 -0.60 3.75 -1.50
N ALA A 185 0.41 3.57 -2.34
CA ALA A 185 0.28 3.09 -3.70
C ALA A 185 0.87 1.68 -3.80
N ILE A 186 0.12 0.76 -4.41
CA ILE A 186 0.53 -0.65 -4.53
C ILE A 186 0.31 -1.21 -5.93
N ASP A 187 1.02 -2.31 -6.21
CA ASP A 187 0.76 -3.17 -7.36
C ASP A 187 -0.47 -4.08 -7.12
N TRP A 188 -1.03 -4.58 -8.22
CA TRP A 188 -2.23 -5.41 -8.21
C TRP A 188 -2.02 -6.83 -7.68
N ASP A 189 -0.77 -7.27 -7.60
CA ASP A 189 -0.37 -8.57 -7.07
C ASP A 189 0.07 -8.51 -5.59
N VAL A 190 -0.11 -7.36 -4.94
CA VAL A 190 0.11 -7.22 -3.49
C VAL A 190 -1.09 -7.79 -2.73
N TYR A 191 -0.80 -8.63 -1.73
CA TYR A 191 -1.79 -9.21 -0.82
C TYR A 191 -1.48 -8.85 0.63
N PHE A 192 -2.44 -8.23 1.33
CA PHE A 192 -2.26 -7.85 2.72
C PHE A 192 -2.52 -9.03 3.66
N VAL A 193 -1.49 -9.47 4.39
CA VAL A 193 -1.63 -10.48 5.46
C VAL A 193 -1.86 -9.82 6.82
N ARG A 194 -1.13 -8.73 7.10
CA ARG A 194 -1.16 -7.98 8.36
C ARG A 194 -1.21 -6.46 8.12
N GLY A 195 -2.10 -6.05 7.21
CA GLY A 195 -2.21 -4.66 6.76
C GLY A 195 -2.49 -3.66 7.89
N GLU A 196 -3.11 -4.12 8.98
CA GLU A 196 -3.44 -3.30 10.15
C GLU A 196 -2.22 -2.70 10.83
N ARG A 197 -1.04 -3.27 10.58
CA ARG A 197 0.25 -2.78 11.11
C ARG A 197 0.78 -1.55 10.40
N ILE A 198 0.27 -1.21 9.21
CA ILE A 198 0.82 -0.11 8.42
C ILE A 198 0.50 1.26 9.04
N ARG A 199 -0.70 1.45 9.60
CA ARG A 199 -1.08 2.70 10.29
C ARG A 199 -0.10 3.08 11.42
N PRO A 200 0.24 2.19 12.38
CA PRO A 200 1.29 2.43 13.36
C PRO A 200 2.66 2.82 12.78
N VAL A 201 3.03 2.29 11.62
CA VAL A 201 4.29 2.65 10.96
C VAL A 201 4.22 4.09 10.45
N PHE A 202 3.12 4.48 9.81
CA PHE A 202 2.89 5.83 9.27
C PHE A 202 2.82 6.91 10.36
N HIS A 203 2.44 6.55 11.59
CA HIS A 203 2.51 7.48 12.72
C HIS A 203 3.96 7.88 13.07
N ASN A 204 4.93 7.00 12.82
CA ASN A 204 6.32 7.22 13.19
C ASN A 204 7.21 7.55 11.98
N HIS A 205 6.72 7.31 10.76
CA HIS A 205 7.51 7.41 9.53
C HIS A 205 6.73 8.20 8.49
N ARG A 206 7.36 9.24 7.92
CA ARG A 206 6.72 10.09 6.90
C ARG A 206 6.58 9.41 5.54
N ALA A 207 7.32 8.34 5.30
CA ALA A 207 7.18 7.47 4.15
C ALA A 207 7.72 6.07 4.45
N VAL A 208 7.22 5.10 3.69
CA VAL A 208 7.65 3.71 3.70
C VAL A 208 7.75 3.20 2.27
N THR A 209 8.61 2.22 2.05
CA THR A 209 8.72 1.50 0.79
C THR A 209 9.27 0.11 1.06
N CYS A 210 9.12 -0.80 0.10
CA CYS A 210 9.75 -2.11 0.16
C CYS A 210 11.25 -2.01 -0.17
N TYR A 211 12.05 -2.80 0.56
CA TYR A 211 13.46 -3.04 0.27
C TYR A 211 13.60 -4.32 -0.57
N GLU A 212 14.49 -4.29 -1.54
CA GLU A 212 14.87 -5.38 -2.42
C GLU A 212 16.39 -5.51 -2.43
N ASP A 213 16.91 -6.71 -2.14
CA ASP A 213 18.31 -6.93 -1.81
C ASP A 213 19.29 -6.38 -2.88
N GLU A 214 19.04 -6.65 -4.16
CA GLU A 214 19.96 -6.31 -5.26
C GLU A 214 19.68 -4.96 -5.94
N PHE A 215 18.41 -4.52 -5.99
CA PHE A 215 17.98 -3.38 -6.81
C PHE A 215 17.55 -2.15 -5.99
N GLY A 216 17.65 -2.22 -4.66
CA GLY A 216 17.39 -1.10 -3.77
C GLY A 216 15.95 -1.04 -3.29
N TYR A 217 15.20 -0.02 -3.68
CA TYR A 217 13.82 0.17 -3.24
C TYR A 217 12.82 -0.19 -4.33
N ASN A 218 11.79 -0.94 -3.96
CA ASN A 218 10.76 -1.43 -4.86
C ASN A 218 9.45 -0.63 -4.68
N LEU A 219 8.82 -0.22 -5.79
CA LEU A 219 7.58 0.57 -5.81
C LEU A 219 6.30 -0.28 -5.82
N GLY A 220 6.40 -1.60 -5.68
CA GLY A 220 5.24 -2.48 -5.57
C GLY A 220 4.41 -2.23 -4.32
N LEU A 221 5.03 -1.66 -3.28
CA LEU A 221 4.34 -0.94 -2.21
C LEU A 221 5.20 0.24 -1.78
N ALA A 222 4.66 1.44 -1.94
CA ALA A 222 5.22 2.65 -1.38
C ALA A 222 4.11 3.49 -0.78
N GLY A 223 4.45 4.30 0.21
CA GLY A 223 3.48 5.22 0.77
C GLY A 223 4.12 6.27 1.64
N GLY A 224 3.33 7.27 1.99
CA GLY A 224 3.76 8.38 2.81
C GLY A 224 2.79 9.54 2.75
N TRP A 225 3.11 10.56 3.51
CA TRP A 225 2.33 11.79 3.55
C TRP A 225 2.69 12.71 2.39
N LYS A 226 1.76 13.60 2.00
CA LYS A 226 1.92 14.49 0.83
C LYS A 226 3.20 15.33 0.89
N ASN A 227 3.64 15.69 2.10
CA ASN A 227 4.85 16.49 2.32
C ASN A 227 6.12 15.65 2.53
N SER A 228 6.08 14.33 2.30
CA SER A 228 7.23 13.47 2.50
C SER A 228 8.38 13.84 1.57
N ARG A 229 9.47 14.34 2.15
CA ARG A 229 10.69 14.70 1.41
C ARG A 229 11.22 13.53 0.58
N LEU A 230 11.07 12.30 1.07
CA LEU A 230 11.47 11.08 0.35
C LEU A 230 10.66 10.91 -0.94
N LEU A 231 9.32 10.99 -0.86
CA LEU A 231 8.45 10.84 -2.04
C LEU A 231 8.73 11.93 -3.08
N HIS A 232 8.91 13.17 -2.63
CA HIS A 232 9.28 14.28 -3.52
C HIS A 232 10.65 14.09 -4.17
N ALA A 233 11.65 13.62 -3.42
CA ALA A 233 12.99 13.34 -3.96
C ALA A 233 12.96 12.18 -4.97
N TRP A 234 12.23 11.12 -4.67
CA TRP A 234 12.08 9.97 -5.55
C TRP A 234 11.34 10.34 -6.83
N ARG A 235 10.26 11.12 -6.73
CA ARG A 235 9.57 11.65 -7.92
C ARG A 235 10.51 12.47 -8.82
N ARG A 236 11.38 13.31 -8.24
CA ARG A 236 12.36 14.09 -9.00
C ARG A 236 13.41 13.23 -9.68
N SER A 237 13.79 12.07 -9.13
CA SER A 237 14.77 11.20 -9.78
C SER A 237 14.25 10.67 -11.13
N TYR A 238 12.94 10.38 -11.23
CA TYR A 238 12.30 10.01 -12.50
C TYR A 238 12.25 11.16 -13.51
N GLN A 239 12.28 12.42 -13.07
CA GLN A 239 12.35 13.59 -13.95
C GLN A 239 13.78 13.87 -14.42
N ALA A 240 14.77 13.71 -13.54
CA ALA A 240 16.18 13.91 -13.88
C ALA A 240 16.67 12.87 -14.90
N SER A 241 16.24 11.62 -14.78
CA SER A 241 16.51 10.57 -15.79
C SER A 241 15.82 10.82 -17.13
N ALA A 242 14.85 11.75 -17.19
CA ALA A 242 14.16 12.18 -18.40
C ALA A 242 14.79 13.47 -19.01
N ALA A 243 15.87 14.03 -18.45
CA ALA A 243 16.59 15.08 -19.16
C ALA A 243 17.40 14.47 -20.32
N PRO A 244 17.40 15.06 -21.53
CA PRO A 244 18.32 14.64 -22.58
C PRO A 244 19.76 14.78 -22.07
N ILE A 245 20.55 13.72 -22.23
CA ILE A 245 22.00 13.81 -22.05
C ILE A 245 22.50 14.64 -23.23
N ASN A 246 22.85 15.90 -22.97
CA ASN A 246 23.50 16.78 -23.94
C ASN A 246 24.93 16.32 -24.23
#